data_AF-A0A6B3HYW9-F1
#
_entry.id   AF-A0A6B3HYW9-F1
#
_cell.length_a   1.000
_cell.length_b   1.000
_cell.length_c   1.000
_cell.angle_alpha   90.00
_cell.angle_beta   90.00
_cell.angle_gamma   90.00
#
_symmetry.space_group_name_H-M   'P 1'
#
loop_
_entity.id
_entity.type
_entity.pdbx_description
1 polymer ?
#
loop_
_entity_poly.entity_id
_entity_poly.type
_entity_poly.pdbx_seq_one_letter_code
_entity_poly.pdbx_strand_id
1 'polypeptide(L)' 'MQPRTNEDGLHPVFCTIVPPHVLDKLSHSGDARLADPARRTLEADGLRRNRRRLTALAAAPAA' A
#
# COMPACT_ATOMS: atom_id res chain seq x y z
N MET A 1 -8.78 5.15 -26.98
CA MET A 1 -8.84 3.94 -26.13
C MET A 1 -9.78 4.28 -24.97
N GLN A 2 -11.04 3.88 -25.06
CA GLN A 2 -12.08 4.23 -24.08
C GLN A 2 -11.94 3.31 -22.85
N PRO A 3 -11.97 3.83 -21.61
CA PRO A 3 -11.89 3.01 -20.40
C PRO A 3 -13.19 2.21 -20.25
N ARG A 4 -13.08 0.88 -20.15
CA ARG A 4 -14.25 0.02 -19.88
C ARG A 4 -14.68 0.23 -18.43
N THR A 5 -15.87 0.76 -18.23
CA THR A 5 -16.57 0.78 -16.93
C THR A 5 -17.08 -0.62 -16.63
N ASN A 6 -16.75 -1.17 -15.47
CA ASN A 6 -17.52 -2.30 -14.94
C ASN A 6 -18.84 -1.73 -14.35
N GLU A 7 -19.86 -2.57 -14.25
CA GLU A 7 -21.28 -2.18 -14.09
C GLU A 7 -21.60 -1.42 -12.78
N ASP A 8 -20.62 -1.35 -11.87
CA ASP A 8 -20.65 -0.62 -10.60
C ASP A 8 -20.06 0.81 -10.65
N GLY A 9 -19.71 1.33 -11.83
CA GLY A 9 -19.14 2.69 -11.99
C GLY A 9 -17.69 2.85 -11.52
N LEU A 10 -17.02 1.76 -11.11
CA LEU A 10 -15.59 1.77 -10.84
C LEU A 10 -14.80 1.67 -12.16
N HIS A 11 -14.01 2.71 -12.43
CA HIS A 11 -12.96 2.66 -13.45
C HIS A 11 -11.73 1.97 -12.85
N PRO A 12 -11.38 0.73 -13.26
CA PRO A 12 -10.21 0.06 -12.73
C PRO A 12 -8.95 0.79 -13.22
N VAL A 13 -8.38 1.61 -12.35
CA VAL A 13 -7.04 2.16 -12.56
C VAL A 13 -6.02 1.08 -12.24
N PHE A 14 -5.08 0.86 -13.15
CA PHE A 14 -3.93 0.02 -12.87
C PHE A 14 -2.93 0.82 -12.01
N CYS A 15 -3.22 0.93 -10.71
CA CYS A 15 -2.28 1.50 -9.76
C CYS A 15 -1.12 0.53 -9.58
N THR A 16 0.08 0.92 -10.02
CA THR A 16 1.33 0.18 -9.76
C THR A 16 1.74 0.19 -8.28
N ILE A 17 0.97 0.87 -7.43
CA ILE A 17 1.16 0.95 -5.99
C ILE A 17 0.29 -0.13 -5.33
N VAL A 18 0.93 -1.13 -4.73
CA VAL A 18 0.24 -2.20 -3.99
C VAL A 18 -0.18 -1.68 -2.60
N PRO A 19 -1.47 -1.73 -2.24
CA PRO A 19 -1.94 -1.30 -0.93
C PRO A 19 -1.40 -2.18 0.22
N PRO A 20 -1.24 -1.62 1.43
CA PRO A 20 -0.69 -2.35 2.58
C PRO A 20 -1.57 -3.53 3.01
N HIS A 21 -2.90 -3.42 2.94
CA HIS A 21 -3.81 -4.52 3.29
C HIS A 21 -3.75 -5.69 2.30
N VAL A 22 -3.32 -5.46 1.06
CA VAL A 22 -3.08 -6.53 0.09
C VAL A 22 -1.77 -7.23 0.43
N LEU A 23 -0.71 -6.47 0.74
CA LEU A 23 0.56 -7.02 1.20
C LEU A 23 0.40 -7.84 2.48
N ASP A 24 -0.41 -7.37 3.43
CA ASP A 24 -0.74 -8.10 4.66
C ASP A 24 -1.39 -9.45 4.38
N LYS A 25 -2.37 -9.51 3.47
CA LYS A 25 -2.95 -10.80 3.05
C LYS A 25 -1.91 -11.71 2.40
N LEU A 26 -1.06 -11.16 1.53
CA LEU A 26 0.00 -11.92 0.85
C LEU A 26 1.07 -12.42 1.82
N SER A 27 1.38 -11.69 2.90
CA SER A 27 2.35 -12.14 3.91
C SER A 27 1.92 -13.41 4.65
N HIS A 28 0.62 -13.69 4.71
CA HIS A 28 0.05 -14.89 5.32
C HIS A 28 -0.16 -16.04 4.31
N SER A 29 0.23 -15.87 3.04
CA SER A 29 0.04 -16.92 2.03
C SER A 29 0.96 -18.13 2.31
N GLY A 30 0.48 -19.33 1.97
CA GLY A 30 1.29 -20.55 2.06
C GLY A 30 2.42 -20.63 1.01
N ASP A 31 2.40 -19.78 -0.02
CA ASP A 31 3.49 -19.69 -0.99
C ASP A 31 4.56 -18.70 -0.48
N ALA A 32 5.74 -19.23 -0.15
CA ALA A 32 6.88 -18.45 0.31
C ALA A 32 7.32 -17.39 -0.73
N ARG A 33 7.12 -17.65 -2.03
CA ARG A 33 7.46 -16.71 -3.11
C ARG A 33 6.62 -15.44 -3.08
N LEU A 34 5.45 -15.49 -2.45
CA LEU A 34 4.57 -14.34 -2.24
C LEU A 34 4.73 -13.79 -0.82
N ALA A 35 4.78 -14.66 0.17
CA ALA A 35 4.79 -14.28 1.58
C ALA A 35 6.05 -13.51 1.99
N ASP A 36 7.22 -13.93 1.52
CA ASP A 36 8.50 -13.30 1.88
C ASP A 36 8.64 -11.88 1.32
N PRO A 37 8.44 -11.63 0.01
CA PRO A 37 8.51 -10.27 -0.52
C PRO A 37 7.38 -9.40 0.04
N ALA A 38 6.19 -9.95 0.30
CA ALA A 38 5.10 -9.19 0.90
C ALA A 38 5.45 -8.69 2.31
N ARG A 39 6.01 -9.54 3.18
CA ARG A 39 6.47 -9.16 4.54
C ARG A 39 7.52 -8.05 4.49
N ARG A 40 8.57 -8.24 3.70
CA ARG A 40 9.65 -7.24 3.52
C ARG A 40 9.10 -5.91 3.00
N THR A 41 8.16 -5.96 2.07
CA THR A 41 7.55 -4.76 1.49
C THR A 41 6.68 -4.04 2.51
N LEU A 42 5.90 -4.78 3.32
CA LEU A 42 5.03 -4.24 4.35
C LEU A 42 5.83 -3.54 5.45
N GLU A 43 6.95 -4.13 5.90
CA GLU A 43 7.89 -3.51 6.84
C GLU A 43 8.45 -2.19 6.30
N ALA A 44 8.94 -2.21 5.05
CA ALA A 44 9.50 -1.02 4.42
C ALA A 44 8.45 0.08 4.21
N ASP A 45 7.21 -0.28 3.88
CA ASP A 45 6.09 0.65 3.75
C ASP A 45 5.71 1.27 5.11
N GLY A 46 5.66 0.47 6.17
CA GLY A 46 5.45 0.91 7.55
C GLY A 46 6.49 1.94 7.99
N LEU A 47 7.79 1.66 7.74
CA LEU A 47 8.87 2.59 8.04
C LEU A 47 8.70 3.93 7.30
N ARG A 48 8.38 3.89 6.00
CA ARG A 48 8.16 5.10 5.19
C ARG A 48 6.96 5.90 5.67
N ARG A 49 5.83 5.26 6.02
CA ARG A 49 4.67 5.95 6.58
C ARG A 49 4.97 6.58 7.93
N ASN A 50 5.68 5.87 8.80
CA ASN A 50 6.06 6.39 10.11
C ASN A 50 6.97 7.62 9.96
N ARG A 51 7.99 7.54 9.11
CA ARG A 51 8.86 8.69 8.80
C ARG A 51 8.06 9.90 8.32
N ARG A 52 7.13 9.72 7.37
CA ARG A 52 6.27 10.82 6.90
C ARG A 52 5.42 11.41 8.02
N ARG A 53 4.84 10.57 8.88
CA ARG A 53 4.03 11.02 10.03
C ARG A 53 4.87 11.82 11.01
N LEU A 54 6.04 11.32 11.40
CA LEU A 54 6.94 12.03 12.32
C LEU A 54 7.42 13.36 11.74
N THR A 55 7.79 13.38 10.45
CA THR A 55 8.14 14.63 9.76
C THR A 55 6.99 15.62 9.73
N ALA A 56 5.77 15.17 9.44
CA ALA A 56 4.58 16.03 9.44
C ALA A 56 4.28 16.59 10.83
N LEU A 57 4.40 15.78 11.89
CA LEU A 57 4.22 16.23 13.27
C LEU A 57 5.30 17.22 13.71
N ALA A 58 6.55 17.00 13.32
CA ALA A 58 7.65 17.93 13.63
C ALA A 58 7.53 19.28 12.89
N ALA A 59 6.87 19.29 11.73
CA ALA A 59 6.60 20.50 10.95
C ALA A 59 5.29 21.19 11.33
N ALA A 60 4.49 20.62 12.24
CA ALA A 60 3.25 21.23 12.67
C ALA A 60 3.53 22.51 13.49
N PRO A 61 2.78 23.61 13.25
CA PRO A 61 2.93 24.82 14.06
C PRO A 61 2.55 24.51 15.52
N ALA A 62 3.31 25.06 16.46
CA ALA A 62 2.93 25.04 17.87
C ALA A 62 1.64 25.88 18.03
N ALA A 63 0.64 25.29 18.69
CA ALA A 63 -0.64 25.94 18.98
C ALA A 63 -0.49 27.02 20.05
#